data_AF-A0A1Q3ZHT8-F1
#
_entry.id   AF-A0A1Q3ZHT8-F1
#
_cell.length_a   1.000
_cell.length_b   1.000
_cell.length_c   1.000
_cell.angle_alpha   90.00
_cell.angle_beta   90.00
_cell.angle_gamma   90.00
#
_symmetry.space_group_name_H-M   'P 1'
#
loop_
_entity.id
_entity.type
_entity.pdbx_description
1 polymer ?
#
loop_
_entity_poly.entity_id
_entity_poly.type
_entity_poly.pdbx_seq_one_letter_code
_entity_poly.pdbx_strand_id
1 'polypeptide(L)'
;MGMYTELIFGASFKKNTPQNVIDTIRYLAGDLEEEPEGYLWEEDRNVLVNGSYYFAVSDPVIKMWQDEITDQWILSARSNLKNYENEIEKFLELVKPWIDSGSGYNDMYAITMYEEDNEPKIYYLNKEELQICRRKSINVVKELRLCKIKNIIGHLLRLCSVGKR
;
A
#
# COMPACT_ATOMS: atom_id res chain seq x y z
N MET A 1 -10.61 22.04 7.65
CA MET A 1 -10.31 20.75 8.30
C MET A 1 -10.35 19.73 7.19
N GLY A 2 -9.18 19.32 6.72
CA GLY A 2 -9.09 18.35 5.65
C GLY A 2 -9.56 16.98 6.08
N MET A 3 -10.27 16.29 5.20
CA MET A 3 -10.97 15.05 5.54
C MET A 3 -11.01 14.08 4.36
N TYR A 4 -10.55 14.51 3.19
CA TYR A 4 -10.55 13.69 2.00
C TYR A 4 -9.26 12.88 1.89
N THR A 5 -9.42 11.63 1.50
CA THR A 5 -8.33 10.72 1.18
C THR A 5 -8.55 10.17 -0.22
N GLU A 6 -7.54 10.28 -1.06
CA GLU A 6 -7.49 9.65 -2.38
C GLU A 6 -7.05 8.20 -2.22
N LEU A 7 -7.68 7.31 -2.99
CA LEU A 7 -7.31 5.93 -3.19
C LEU A 7 -6.94 5.72 -4.65
N ILE A 8 -5.75 5.16 -4.89
CA ILE A 8 -5.35 4.58 -6.16
C ILE A 8 -5.16 3.09 -5.90
N PHE A 9 -5.93 2.25 -6.56
CA PHE A 9 -5.93 0.81 -6.40
C PHE A 9 -5.64 0.12 -7.73
N GLY A 10 -4.86 -0.95 -7.69
CA GLY A 10 -4.54 -1.76 -8.87
C GLY A 10 -4.08 -3.15 -8.47
N ALA A 11 -4.87 -4.17 -8.76
CA ALA A 11 -4.54 -5.55 -8.40
C ALA A 11 -5.27 -6.59 -9.27
N SER A 12 -4.66 -7.79 -9.40
CA SER A 12 -5.36 -8.99 -9.85
C SER A 12 -5.85 -9.81 -8.65
N PHE A 13 -7.01 -10.43 -8.79
CA PHE A 13 -7.57 -11.31 -7.76
C PHE A 13 -7.21 -12.78 -8.03
N LYS A 14 -7.16 -13.57 -6.96
CA LYS A 14 -6.92 -15.02 -7.04
C LYS A 14 -8.04 -15.68 -7.82
N LYS A 15 -7.71 -16.75 -8.56
CA LYS A 15 -8.69 -17.52 -9.35
C LYS A 15 -9.80 -18.13 -8.49
N ASN A 16 -9.49 -18.47 -7.25
CA ASN A 16 -10.43 -19.05 -6.29
C ASN A 16 -11.09 -18.00 -5.38
N THR A 17 -11.04 -16.72 -5.73
CA THR A 17 -11.79 -15.68 -5.01
C THR A 17 -13.28 -16.01 -5.06
N PRO A 18 -13.97 -16.05 -3.91
CA PRO A 18 -15.39 -16.33 -3.86
C PRO A 18 -16.21 -15.36 -4.72
N GLN A 19 -17.25 -15.87 -5.36
CA GLN A 19 -18.07 -15.09 -6.28
C GLN A 19 -18.74 -13.90 -5.59
N ASN A 20 -19.19 -14.05 -4.34
CA ASN A 20 -19.79 -12.95 -3.58
C ASN A 20 -18.80 -11.81 -3.29
N VAL A 21 -17.50 -12.09 -3.18
CA VAL A 21 -16.45 -11.05 -3.07
C VAL A 21 -16.32 -10.31 -4.39
N ILE A 22 -16.22 -11.04 -5.50
CA ILE A 22 -16.12 -10.44 -6.85
C ILE A 22 -17.35 -9.59 -7.15
N ASP A 23 -18.55 -10.10 -6.90
CA ASP A 23 -19.79 -9.37 -7.17
C ASP A 23 -19.95 -8.18 -6.23
N THR A 24 -19.54 -8.27 -4.97
CA THR A 24 -19.47 -7.10 -4.07
C THR A 24 -18.60 -6.01 -4.68
N ILE A 25 -17.41 -6.34 -5.18
CA ILE A 25 -16.49 -5.36 -5.79
C ILE A 25 -17.06 -4.81 -7.09
N ARG A 26 -17.70 -5.63 -7.93
CA ARG A 26 -18.35 -5.20 -9.17
C ARG A 26 -19.52 -4.25 -8.89
N TYR A 27 -20.33 -4.54 -7.89
CA TYR A 27 -21.39 -3.64 -7.43
C TYR A 27 -20.81 -2.32 -6.94
N LEU A 28 -19.75 -2.36 -6.12
CA LEU A 28 -19.04 -1.14 -5.70
C LEU A 28 -18.43 -0.37 -6.88
N ALA A 29 -17.96 -1.05 -7.93
CA ALA A 29 -17.44 -0.43 -9.13
C ALA A 29 -18.53 0.19 -10.04
N GLY A 30 -19.81 -0.08 -9.76
CA GLY A 30 -20.94 0.32 -10.60
C GLY A 30 -21.17 -0.58 -11.82
N ASP A 31 -20.53 -1.76 -11.86
CA ASP A 31 -20.71 -2.76 -12.93
C ASP A 31 -21.98 -3.61 -12.74
N LEU A 32 -22.53 -3.65 -11.53
CA LEU A 32 -23.81 -4.29 -11.20
C LEU A 32 -24.79 -3.23 -10.69
N GLU A 33 -26.04 -3.31 -11.15
CA GLU A 33 -27.10 -2.38 -10.74
C GLU A 33 -27.77 -2.81 -9.42
N GLU A 34 -27.84 -4.11 -9.17
CA GLU A 34 -28.50 -4.69 -7.99
C GLU A 34 -27.49 -5.21 -6.98
N GLU A 35 -27.83 -5.08 -5.69
CA GLU A 35 -27.02 -5.59 -4.59
C GLU A 35 -26.91 -7.12 -4.69
N PRO A 36 -25.68 -7.68 -4.69
CA PRO A 36 -25.47 -9.12 -4.88
C PRO A 36 -25.82 -9.94 -3.64
N GLU A 37 -26.16 -11.21 -3.84
CA GLU A 37 -26.36 -12.13 -2.73
C GLU A 37 -25.06 -12.32 -1.94
N GLY A 38 -25.13 -12.19 -0.61
CA GLY A 38 -23.96 -12.30 0.26
C GLY A 38 -23.01 -11.09 0.17
N TYR A 39 -23.55 -9.91 -0.14
CA TYR A 39 -22.87 -8.62 -0.12
C TYR A 39 -22.07 -8.42 1.17
N LEU A 40 -20.81 -8.01 1.03
CA LEU A 40 -19.85 -7.95 2.15
C LEU A 40 -19.51 -6.54 2.62
N TRP A 41 -20.04 -5.51 1.95
CA TRP A 41 -19.67 -4.12 2.23
C TRP A 41 -20.72 -3.43 3.09
N GLU A 42 -20.42 -3.23 4.37
CA GLU A 42 -21.38 -2.73 5.37
C GLU A 42 -21.38 -1.21 5.53
N GLU A 43 -20.52 -0.49 4.79
CA GLU A 43 -20.41 0.96 4.91
C GLU A 43 -21.37 1.70 3.98
N ASP A 44 -22.00 2.76 4.49
CA ASP A 44 -22.90 3.62 3.72
C ASP A 44 -22.24 4.27 2.50
N ARG A 45 -20.92 4.47 2.55
CA ARG A 45 -20.15 5.10 1.47
C ARG A 45 -19.48 4.05 0.60
N ASN A 46 -19.69 4.17 -0.70
CA ASN A 46 -18.97 3.40 -1.69
C ASN A 46 -17.60 4.02 -1.99
N VAL A 47 -16.52 3.35 -1.59
CA VAL A 47 -15.16 3.87 -1.74
C VAL A 47 -14.68 4.04 -3.18
N LEU A 48 -15.30 3.36 -4.17
CA LEU A 48 -14.81 3.36 -5.55
C LEU A 48 -15.41 4.48 -6.39
N VAL A 49 -16.66 4.89 -6.15
CA VAL A 49 -17.42 5.83 -7.02
C VAL A 49 -17.56 7.24 -6.45
N ASN A 50 -16.76 7.60 -5.44
CA ASN A 50 -16.75 8.95 -4.88
C ASN A 50 -15.65 9.83 -5.49
N GLY A 51 -15.90 11.15 -5.46
CA GLY A 51 -15.03 12.16 -6.02
C GLY A 51 -15.15 13.51 -5.32
N SER A 52 -14.12 14.35 -5.48
CA SER A 52 -13.99 15.65 -4.83
C SER A 52 -12.87 16.47 -5.47
N TYR A 53 -12.99 17.79 -5.39
CA TYR A 53 -12.06 18.76 -6.00
C TYR A 53 -10.78 19.01 -5.17
N TYR A 54 -10.57 18.26 -4.09
CA TYR A 54 -9.33 18.34 -3.29
C TYR A 54 -8.14 17.63 -3.94
N PHE A 55 -8.39 16.80 -4.96
CA PHE A 55 -7.36 16.09 -5.70
C PHE A 55 -7.40 16.45 -7.18
N ALA A 56 -6.27 16.25 -7.86
CA ALA A 56 -6.12 16.57 -9.27
C ALA A 56 -7.07 15.75 -10.17
N VAL A 57 -7.45 14.55 -9.74
CA VAL A 57 -8.50 13.74 -10.37
C VAL A 57 -9.73 13.82 -9.49
N SER A 58 -10.68 14.67 -9.89
CA SER A 58 -11.88 14.97 -9.12
C SER A 58 -12.94 13.89 -9.23
N ASP A 59 -13.04 13.25 -10.40
CA ASP A 59 -14.03 12.21 -10.68
C ASP A 59 -13.41 10.81 -10.54
N PRO A 60 -14.16 9.84 -10.01
CA PRO A 60 -13.68 8.46 -9.91
C PRO A 60 -13.43 7.88 -11.30
N VAL A 61 -12.32 7.15 -11.44
CA VAL A 61 -11.98 6.39 -12.64
C VAL A 61 -11.80 4.95 -12.24
N ILE A 62 -12.70 4.07 -12.71
CA ILE A 62 -12.75 2.67 -12.29
C ILE A 62 -12.85 1.82 -13.54
N LYS A 63 -12.15 0.69 -13.53
CA LYS A 63 -12.30 -0.37 -14.51
C LYS A 63 -12.06 -1.71 -13.85
N MET A 64 -13.04 -2.59 -13.97
CA MET A 64 -12.91 -3.99 -13.60
C MET A 64 -13.15 -4.87 -14.83
N TRP A 65 -12.37 -5.94 -14.98
CA TRP A 65 -12.52 -6.89 -16.08
C TRP A 65 -11.95 -8.25 -15.71
N GLN A 66 -12.39 -9.29 -16.40
CA GLN A 66 -11.78 -10.60 -16.33
C GLN A 66 -10.74 -10.73 -17.45
N ASP A 67 -9.51 -11.07 -17.10
CA ASP A 67 -8.45 -11.30 -18.06
C ASP A 67 -8.60 -12.69 -18.69
N GLU A 68 -8.65 -12.76 -20.02
CA GLU A 68 -8.89 -14.01 -20.75
C GLU A 68 -7.70 -14.98 -20.71
N ILE A 69 -6.48 -14.49 -20.48
CA ILE A 69 -5.26 -15.31 -20.49
C ILE A 69 -5.05 -15.93 -19.11
N THR A 70 -5.15 -15.13 -18.07
CA THR A 70 -4.94 -15.58 -16.69
C THR A 70 -6.20 -16.13 -16.05
N ASP A 71 -7.39 -15.84 -16.60
CA ASP A 71 -8.68 -16.16 -15.98
C ASP A 71 -8.79 -15.59 -14.55
N GLN A 72 -8.39 -14.32 -14.41
CA GLN A 72 -8.42 -13.59 -13.15
C GLN A 72 -9.15 -12.27 -13.32
N TRP A 73 -9.87 -11.86 -12.28
CA TRP A 73 -10.42 -10.52 -12.22
C TRP A 73 -9.31 -9.51 -11.93
N ILE A 74 -9.36 -8.37 -12.61
CA ILE A 74 -8.45 -7.25 -12.42
C ILE A 74 -9.30 -6.03 -12.11
N LEU A 75 -8.92 -5.30 -11.06
CA LEU A 75 -9.49 -4.00 -10.71
C LEU A 75 -8.41 -2.93 -10.78
N SER A 76 -8.70 -1.86 -11.51
CA SER A 76 -7.96 -0.61 -11.45
C SER A 76 -8.94 0.50 -11.09
N ALA A 77 -8.65 1.24 -10.03
CA ALA A 77 -9.50 2.31 -9.55
C ALA A 77 -8.68 3.51 -9.07
N ARG A 78 -9.23 4.69 -9.28
CA ARG A 78 -8.80 5.93 -8.64
C ARG A 78 -10.05 6.67 -8.19
N SER A 79 -10.13 6.98 -6.91
CA SER A 79 -11.29 7.64 -6.30
C SER A 79 -10.85 8.44 -5.09
N ASN A 80 -11.75 9.25 -4.54
CA ASN A 80 -11.49 9.91 -3.27
C ASN A 80 -12.79 10.18 -2.52
N LEU A 81 -12.73 10.16 -1.19
CA LEU A 81 -13.88 10.42 -0.33
C LEU A 81 -13.49 11.02 1.00
N LYS A 82 -14.49 11.52 1.72
CA LYS A 82 -14.36 11.81 3.15
C LYS A 82 -14.24 10.50 3.92
N ASN A 83 -13.03 10.18 4.35
CA ASN A 83 -12.69 8.89 4.96
C ASN A 83 -12.87 8.94 6.49
N TYR A 84 -14.11 9.17 6.96
CA TYR A 84 -14.37 9.37 8.40
C TYR A 84 -14.32 8.09 9.22
N GLU A 85 -14.84 7.02 8.66
CA GLU A 85 -15.01 5.74 9.35
C GLU A 85 -13.92 4.73 8.92
N ASN A 86 -12.84 5.25 8.33
CA ASN A 86 -11.75 4.47 7.73
C ASN A 86 -12.26 3.52 6.63
N GLU A 87 -13.20 3.99 5.82
CA GLU A 87 -13.81 3.23 4.73
C GLU A 87 -12.74 2.71 3.75
N ILE A 88 -11.73 3.50 3.42
CA ILE A 88 -10.63 3.04 2.56
C ILE A 88 -9.89 1.86 3.20
N GLU A 89 -9.53 1.95 4.48
CA GLU A 89 -8.85 0.88 5.20
C GLU A 89 -9.70 -0.39 5.25
N LYS A 90 -10.99 -0.28 5.56
CA LYS A 90 -11.92 -1.41 5.59
C LYS A 90 -12.04 -2.08 4.22
N PHE A 91 -12.06 -1.29 3.13
CA PHE A 91 -12.03 -1.83 1.78
C PHE A 91 -10.75 -2.59 1.50
N LEU A 92 -9.59 -2.01 1.85
CA LEU A 92 -8.30 -2.67 1.68
C LEU A 92 -8.22 -3.96 2.49
N GLU A 93 -8.79 -4.02 3.69
CA GLU A 93 -8.88 -5.23 4.52
C GLU A 93 -9.78 -6.30 3.90
N LEU A 94 -10.93 -5.92 3.34
CA LEU A 94 -11.85 -6.82 2.63
C LEU A 94 -11.18 -7.49 1.43
N VAL A 95 -10.48 -6.72 0.60
CA VAL A 95 -9.96 -7.22 -0.69
C VAL A 95 -8.60 -7.89 -0.56
N LYS A 96 -7.75 -7.47 0.39
CA LYS A 96 -6.36 -7.93 0.51
C LYS A 96 -6.18 -9.46 0.54
N PRO A 97 -6.99 -10.26 1.27
CA PRO A 97 -6.85 -11.72 1.29
C PRO A 97 -7.02 -12.37 -0.09
N TRP A 98 -7.72 -11.69 -0.99
CA TRP A 98 -8.10 -12.18 -2.31
C TRP A 98 -7.19 -11.68 -3.42
N ILE A 99 -6.27 -10.76 -3.13
CA ILE A 99 -5.31 -10.29 -4.12
C ILE A 99 -4.29 -11.40 -4.42
N ASP A 100 -4.08 -11.66 -5.70
CA ASP A 100 -3.04 -12.57 -6.20
C ASP A 100 -1.74 -11.82 -6.47
N SER A 101 -1.82 -10.71 -7.22
CA SER A 101 -0.64 -9.89 -7.54
C SER A 101 -0.95 -8.40 -7.56
N GLY A 102 0.09 -7.62 -7.24
CA GLY A 102 0.11 -6.17 -7.41
C GLY A 102 1.13 -5.77 -8.47
N SER A 103 1.53 -4.50 -8.45
CA SER A 103 2.56 -3.97 -9.33
C SER A 103 3.97 -4.11 -8.74
N GLY A 104 4.91 -4.59 -9.57
CA GLY A 104 6.33 -4.67 -9.24
C GLY A 104 6.70 -5.78 -8.25
N TYR A 105 7.99 -5.89 -7.91
CA TYR A 105 8.53 -6.99 -7.10
C TYR A 105 7.94 -7.14 -5.68
N ASN A 106 7.36 -6.09 -5.14
CA ASN A 106 6.78 -6.10 -3.80
C ASN A 106 5.24 -6.20 -3.83
N ASP A 107 4.65 -6.38 -5.00
CA ASP A 107 3.19 -6.43 -5.21
C ASP A 107 2.48 -5.22 -4.59
N MET A 108 2.85 -4.03 -5.07
CA MET A 108 2.16 -2.79 -4.70
C MET A 108 0.74 -2.82 -5.24
N TYR A 109 -0.27 -2.74 -4.36
CA TYR A 109 -1.66 -2.87 -4.78
C TYR A 109 -2.52 -1.62 -4.50
N ALA A 110 -2.04 -0.73 -3.62
CA ALA A 110 -2.74 0.53 -3.35
C ALA A 110 -1.79 1.66 -2.95
N ILE A 111 -2.22 2.88 -3.23
CA ILE A 111 -1.63 4.14 -2.77
C ILE A 111 -2.77 4.97 -2.19
N THR A 112 -2.58 5.55 -1.01
CA THR A 112 -3.51 6.52 -0.45
C THR A 112 -2.83 7.85 -0.19
N MET A 113 -3.54 8.94 -0.41
CA MET A 113 -3.04 10.30 -0.20
C MET A 113 -4.09 11.10 0.56
N TYR A 114 -3.79 11.49 1.79
CA TYR A 114 -4.62 12.45 2.51
C TYR A 114 -4.36 13.86 2.00
N GLU A 115 -5.38 14.70 1.92
CA GLU A 115 -5.29 16.01 1.24
C GLU A 115 -4.23 16.95 1.83
N GLU A 116 -3.90 16.83 3.13
CA GLU A 116 -2.91 17.67 3.81
C GLU A 116 -1.54 16.98 3.96
N ASP A 117 -1.40 15.73 3.51
CA ASP A 117 -0.14 14.99 3.59
C ASP A 117 0.85 15.43 2.50
N ASN A 118 2.14 15.42 2.84
CA ASN A 118 3.21 15.70 1.88
C ASN A 118 3.59 14.49 1.02
N GLU A 119 3.33 13.27 1.51
CA GLU A 119 3.74 12.02 0.88
C GLU A 119 2.63 10.98 0.99
N PRO A 120 2.45 10.12 -0.03
CA PRO A 120 1.41 9.10 0.00
C PRO A 120 1.82 7.89 0.84
N LYS A 121 0.82 7.18 1.36
CA LYS A 121 0.98 5.86 1.98
C LYS A 121 0.84 4.78 0.92
N ILE A 122 1.80 3.87 0.85
CA ILE A 122 1.85 2.81 -0.18
C ILE A 122 1.69 1.43 0.48
N TYR A 123 0.78 0.63 -0.08
CA TYR A 123 0.43 -0.71 0.37
C TYR A 123 0.98 -1.78 -0.56
N TYR A 124 1.44 -2.87 0.05
CA TYR A 124 2.15 -3.96 -0.61
C TYR A 124 1.70 -5.29 0.00
N LEU A 125 1.64 -6.37 -0.78
CA LEU A 125 1.29 -7.71 -0.26
C LEU A 125 2.47 -8.33 0.49
N ASN A 126 3.65 -8.32 -0.12
CA ASN A 126 4.81 -9.08 0.31
C ASN A 126 5.77 -8.29 1.23
N LYS A 127 5.27 -7.26 1.91
CA LYS A 127 6.09 -6.37 2.72
C LYS A 127 6.30 -6.89 4.15
N GLU A 128 6.87 -8.08 4.28
CA GLU A 128 7.43 -8.55 5.55
C GLU A 128 8.95 -8.40 5.68
N GLU A 129 9.71 -7.97 4.65
CA GLU A 129 11.18 -7.95 4.77
C GLU A 129 11.91 -6.60 4.60
N LEU A 130 11.23 -5.47 4.36
CA LEU A 130 11.94 -4.18 4.28
C LEU A 130 12.25 -3.54 5.64
N GLN A 131 11.60 -3.95 6.73
CA GLN A 131 12.04 -3.56 8.08
C GLN A 131 13.32 -4.31 8.51
N ILE A 132 13.50 -5.56 8.06
CA ILE A 132 14.71 -6.35 8.36
C ILE A 132 15.91 -5.77 7.62
N CYS A 133 15.77 -5.40 6.34
CA CYS A 133 16.85 -4.74 5.60
C CYS A 133 17.19 -3.36 6.18
N ARG A 134 16.23 -2.50 6.54
CA ARG A 134 16.54 -1.22 7.21
C ARG A 134 17.25 -1.41 8.56
N ARG A 135 16.86 -2.40 9.38
CA ARG A 135 17.55 -2.72 10.63
C ARG A 135 18.96 -3.27 10.39
N LYS A 136 19.14 -4.17 9.41
CA LYS A 136 20.46 -4.70 9.03
C LYS A 136 21.37 -3.60 8.47
N SER A 137 20.88 -2.75 7.56
CA SER A 137 21.67 -1.64 7.01
C SER A 137 22.08 -0.62 8.08
N ILE A 138 21.19 -0.29 9.03
CA ILE A 138 21.53 0.59 10.15
C ILE A 138 22.58 -0.05 11.07
N ASN A 139 22.46 -1.35 11.37
CA ASN A 139 23.43 -2.06 12.19
C ASN A 139 24.79 -2.22 11.49
N VAL A 140 24.81 -2.52 10.20
CA VAL A 140 26.04 -2.59 9.39
C VAL A 140 26.72 -1.23 9.30
N VAL A 141 25.97 -0.13 9.09
CA VAL A 141 26.53 1.23 9.08
C VAL A 141 27.05 1.63 10.46
N LYS A 142 26.38 1.24 11.56
CA LYS A 142 26.87 1.46 12.93
C LYS A 142 28.15 0.67 13.22
N GLU A 143 28.21 -0.60 12.85
CA GLU A 143 29.40 -1.43 13.03
C GLU A 143 30.59 -0.92 12.21
N LEU A 144 30.38 -0.53 10.95
CA LEU A 144 31.43 0.06 10.11
C LEU A 144 31.95 1.39 10.66
N ARG A 145 31.08 2.23 11.25
CA ARG A 145 31.49 3.46 11.94
C ARG A 145 32.30 3.17 13.21
N LEU A 146 31.87 2.21 14.04
CA LEU A 146 32.59 1.81 15.24
C LEU A 146 33.95 1.18 14.92
N CYS A 147 34.05 0.39 13.86
CA CYS A 147 35.29 -0.24 13.43
C CYS A 147 36.32 0.79 12.93
N LYS A 148 35.86 1.80 12.16
CA LYS A 148 36.72 2.95 11.76
C LYS A 148 37.20 3.76 12.96
N ILE A 149 36.34 4.04 13.93
CA ILE A 149 36.71 4.79 15.14
C ILE A 149 37.71 4.00 16.00
N LYS A 150 37.49 2.70 16.20
CA LYS A 150 38.44 1.83 16.94
C LYS A 150 39.81 1.76 16.26
N ASN A 151 39.86 1.67 14.93
CA ASN A 151 41.13 1.68 14.20
C ASN A 151 41.86 3.03 14.31
N ILE A 152 41.15 4.15 14.25
CA ILE A 152 41.75 5.49 14.42
C ILE A 152 42.27 5.68 15.86
N ILE A 153 41.48 5.31 16.88
CA ILE A 153 41.89 5.41 18.29
C ILE A 153 43.06 4.46 18.58
N GLY A 154 43.06 3.25 18.04
CA GLY A 154 44.18 2.30 18.17
C GLY A 154 45.47 2.82 17.54
N HIS A 155 45.37 3.53 16.41
CA HIS A 155 46.53 4.17 15.77
C HIS A 155 47.04 5.37 16.57
N LEU A 156 46.15 6.19 17.12
CA LEU A 156 46.50 7.32 17.99
C LEU A 156 47.11 6.88 19.33
N LEU A 157 46.58 5.83 19.96
CA LEU A 157 47.13 5.28 21.21
C LEU A 157 48.53 4.66 21.01
N ARG A 158 48.80 4.07 19.84
CA ARG A 158 50.15 3.61 19.48
C ARG A 158 51.14 4.74 19.20
N LEU A 159 50.67 5.90 18.75
CA LEU A 159 51.53 7.08 18.56
C LEU A 159 51.84 7.79 19.88
N CYS A 160 50.91 7.79 20.84
CA CYS A 160 51.15 8.38 22.17
C CYS A 160 52.05 7.52 23.09
N SER A 161 52.17 6.21 22.88
CA SER A 161 53.03 5.34 23.71
C SER A 161 54.50 5.33 23.30
N VAL A 162 54.85 5.88 22.13
CA VAL A 162 56.25 5.97 21.64
C VAL A 162 56.94 7.26 22.08
N GLY A 163 56.21 8.22 22.66
CA GLY A 163 56.71 9.54 23.08
C GLY A 163 57.07 9.72 24.56
N LYS A 164 57.18 8.64 25.35
CA LYS A 164 57.72 8.70 26.72
C LYS A 164 59.03 7.90 26.81
N ARG A 165 60.13 8.53 26.42
CA ARG A 165 61.47 8.29 26.96
C ARG A 165 62.12 9.64 27.23
#